data_AF-A0AAD4HCD4-F1
#
_entry.id   AF-A0AAD4HCD4-F1
#
_cell.length_a   1.000
_cell.length_b   1.000
_cell.length_c   1.000
_cell.angle_alpha   90.00
_cell.angle_beta   90.00
_cell.angle_gamma   90.00
#
_symmetry.space_group_name_H-M   'P 1'
#
loop_
_entity.id
_entity.type
_entity.pdbx_description
1 polymer ?
#
loop_
_entity_poly.entity_id
_entity_poly.type
_entity_poly.pdbx_seq_one_letter_code
_entity_poly.pdbx_strand_id
1 'polypeptide(L)'
;MRVVNYSAQRNGGGTTQIRAGIRDRTAAFIVSENSWPLFMYQDYDADVENLERGLMKSKLLIMAFKAIFTSPSSANEVDGEGDGADIIENHRRAQRQSDQTKVKTCVASIIGMRKVTPRAIAYTACQIRFALSNITSWRTVDGDFDYQIYWSNIVDFFENAPGPAARGRVNELLEWWTRKVFGKNHRQDLTPDVVSRMSVSALATQRQEKEDAVFDSD
;
A
#
# COMPACT_ATOMS: atom_id res chain seq x y z
N MET A 1 -17.06 10.13 7.66
CA MET A 1 -16.36 8.87 7.32
C MET A 1 -17.32 7.71 7.57
N ARG A 2 -17.59 6.82 6.58
CA ARG A 2 -18.37 5.60 6.83
C ARG A 2 -17.41 4.49 7.27
N VAL A 3 -17.86 3.66 8.21
CA VAL A 3 -17.07 2.59 8.83
C VAL A 3 -17.86 1.30 8.77
N VAL A 4 -17.16 0.18 8.61
CA VAL A 4 -17.77 -1.15 8.64
C VAL A 4 -18.11 -1.47 10.10
N ASN A 5 -19.34 -1.15 10.52
CA ASN A 5 -19.81 -1.42 11.88
C ASN A 5 -20.49 -2.79 11.93
N TYR A 6 -19.75 -3.79 12.44
CA TYR A 6 -20.21 -5.18 12.56
C TYR A 6 -21.44 -5.33 13.49
N SER A 7 -21.56 -4.47 14.50
CA SER A 7 -22.70 -4.43 15.44
C SER A 7 -24.00 -3.89 14.82
N ALA A 8 -23.91 -2.98 13.85
CA ALA A 8 -25.07 -2.26 13.32
C ALA A 8 -25.86 -3.07 12.28
N GLN A 9 -25.18 -3.94 11.51
CA GLN A 9 -25.85 -4.78 10.50
C GLN A 9 -26.72 -5.88 11.10
N ARG A 10 -26.50 -6.28 12.35
CA ARG A 10 -27.42 -7.19 13.07
C ARG A 10 -28.78 -6.56 13.43
N ASN A 11 -28.88 -5.22 13.46
CA ASN A 11 -30.07 -4.53 13.98
C ASN A 11 -30.97 -3.89 12.89
N GLY A 12 -30.74 -4.14 11.60
CA GLY A 12 -31.71 -3.80 10.54
C GLY A 12 -32.09 -2.31 10.39
N GLY A 13 -31.30 -1.38 10.93
CA GLY A 13 -31.60 0.06 10.92
C GLY A 13 -31.27 0.75 9.58
N GLY A 14 -32.19 1.58 9.09
CA GLY A 14 -32.00 2.35 7.84
C GLY A 14 -30.83 3.36 7.90
N THR A 15 -30.31 3.76 6.74
CA THR A 15 -29.13 4.64 6.57
C THR A 15 -29.19 5.96 7.35
N THR A 16 -30.39 6.48 7.62
CA THR A 16 -30.62 7.70 8.41
C THR A 16 -30.38 7.46 9.91
N GLN A 17 -30.83 6.33 10.46
CA GLN A 17 -30.58 5.95 11.86
C GLN A 17 -29.09 5.75 12.12
N ILE A 18 -28.37 5.14 11.16
CA ILE A 18 -26.93 4.93 11.25
C ILE A 18 -26.19 6.27 11.33
N ARG A 19 -26.56 7.26 10.50
CA ARG A 19 -25.93 8.58 10.51
C ARG A 19 -26.19 9.35 11.80
N ALA A 20 -27.42 9.27 12.33
CA ALA A 20 -27.77 9.87 13.62
C ALA A 20 -26.99 9.23 14.76
N GLY A 21 -26.95 7.89 14.82
CA GLY A 21 -26.19 7.15 15.84
C GLY A 21 -24.68 7.42 15.83
N ILE A 22 -24.08 7.60 14.64
CA ILE A 22 -22.66 7.99 14.50
C ILE A 22 -22.45 9.43 15.02
N ARG A 23 -23.36 10.36 14.69
CA ARG A 23 -23.27 11.76 15.16
C ARG A 23 -23.41 11.86 16.68
N ASP A 24 -24.27 11.04 17.26
CA ASP A 24 -24.59 11.05 18.67
C ASP A 24 -23.62 10.18 19.51
N ARG A 25 -22.58 9.61 18.89
CA ARG A 25 -21.55 8.76 19.52
C ARG A 25 -22.13 7.63 20.39
N THR A 26 -23.26 7.07 19.97
CA THR A 26 -23.89 5.96 20.72
C THR A 26 -22.98 4.73 20.65
N ALA A 27 -22.86 3.97 21.75
CA ALA A 27 -21.98 2.80 21.86
C ALA A 27 -22.10 1.78 20.70
N ALA A 28 -23.30 1.64 20.12
CA ALA A 28 -23.56 0.75 18.99
C ALA A 28 -22.96 1.23 17.65
N PHE A 29 -22.56 2.51 17.54
CA PHE A 29 -22.09 3.19 16.32
C PHE A 29 -20.75 3.90 16.50
N ILE A 30 -19.99 3.61 17.57
CA ILE A 30 -18.66 4.18 17.80
C ILE A 30 -17.72 3.77 16.67
N VAL A 31 -17.08 4.77 16.07
CA VAL A 31 -15.99 4.60 15.12
C VAL A 31 -14.68 4.59 15.91
N SER A 32 -14.17 3.41 16.23
CA SER A 32 -12.89 3.25 16.89
C SER A 32 -11.81 2.76 15.92
N GLU A 33 -10.56 2.83 16.37
CA GLU A 33 -9.35 2.30 15.75
C GLU A 33 -9.40 0.79 15.45
N ASN A 34 -10.34 0.07 16.07
CA ASN A 34 -10.53 -1.37 15.93
C ASN A 34 -11.46 -1.75 14.78
N SER A 35 -11.95 -0.77 14.02
CA SER A 35 -12.78 -0.98 12.84
C SER A 35 -12.06 -0.49 11.59
N TRP A 36 -12.09 -1.28 10.51
CA TRP A 36 -11.56 -0.87 9.22
C TRP A 36 -12.47 0.18 8.57
N PRO A 37 -11.98 1.40 8.31
CA PRO A 37 -12.79 2.39 7.62
C PRO A 37 -13.04 2.01 6.16
N LEU A 38 -14.21 2.38 5.64
CA LEU A 38 -14.65 1.97 4.30
C LEU A 38 -13.73 2.47 3.18
N PHE A 39 -13.04 3.60 3.39
CA PHE A 39 -12.08 4.12 2.42
C PHE A 39 -10.88 3.18 2.21
N MET A 40 -10.67 2.18 3.05
CA MET A 40 -9.59 1.20 2.88
C MET A 40 -9.95 0.09 1.89
N TYR A 41 -11.24 -0.11 1.64
CA TYR A 41 -11.74 -1.17 0.78
C TYR A 41 -11.77 -0.74 -0.69
N GLN A 42 -11.48 -1.70 -1.57
CA GLN A 42 -11.71 -1.58 -3.00
C GLN A 42 -13.17 -1.17 -3.25
N ASP A 43 -13.37 -0.22 -4.15
CA ASP A 43 -14.68 0.34 -4.52
C ASP A 43 -15.50 0.89 -3.34
N TYR A 44 -14.84 1.07 -2.19
CA TYR A 44 -15.46 1.46 -0.93
C TYR A 44 -16.58 0.52 -0.51
N ASP A 45 -16.42 -0.77 -0.78
CA ASP A 45 -17.38 -1.81 -0.42
C ASP A 45 -16.71 -2.93 0.38
N ALA A 46 -17.31 -3.28 1.52
CA ALA A 46 -16.77 -4.27 2.44
C ALA A 46 -17.67 -5.50 2.47
N ASP A 47 -17.09 -6.64 2.12
CA ASP A 47 -17.77 -7.94 2.19
C ASP A 47 -17.76 -8.42 3.65
N VAL A 48 -18.94 -8.51 4.27
CA VAL A 48 -19.10 -8.85 5.69
C VAL A 48 -18.75 -10.32 5.95
N GLU A 49 -18.94 -11.18 4.95
CA GLU A 49 -18.59 -12.60 5.01
C GLU A 49 -17.09 -12.82 4.73
N ASN A 50 -16.42 -11.84 4.12
CA ASN A 50 -14.99 -11.87 3.84
C ASN A 50 -14.35 -10.47 3.95
N LEU A 51 -14.08 -10.03 5.19
CA LEU A 51 -13.54 -8.69 5.47
C LEU A 51 -12.15 -8.42 4.90
N GLU A 52 -11.41 -9.46 4.50
CA GLU A 52 -10.10 -9.30 3.84
C GLU A 52 -10.27 -8.97 2.34
N ARG A 53 -11.43 -9.28 1.76
CA ARG A 53 -11.74 -9.00 0.35
C ARG A 53 -11.72 -7.50 0.09
N GLY A 54 -10.83 -7.08 -0.81
CA GLY A 54 -10.70 -5.68 -1.21
C GLY A 54 -10.05 -4.79 -0.15
N LEU A 55 -9.72 -5.29 1.04
CA LEU A 55 -9.06 -4.51 2.08
C LEU A 55 -7.67 -4.03 1.60
N MET A 56 -7.31 -2.80 1.95
CA MET A 56 -6.09 -2.10 1.51
C MET A 56 -5.99 -1.86 -0.01
N LYS A 57 -7.07 -1.98 -0.79
CA LYS A 57 -7.02 -1.86 -2.27
C LYS A 57 -7.81 -0.68 -2.84
N SER A 58 -8.22 0.28 -2.01
CA SER A 58 -8.99 1.42 -2.51
C SER A 58 -8.20 2.35 -3.43
N LYS A 59 -8.90 2.97 -4.39
CA LYS A 59 -8.31 4.01 -5.26
C LYS A 59 -7.77 5.18 -4.45
N LEU A 60 -8.50 5.61 -3.41
CA LEU A 60 -8.08 6.71 -2.54
C LEU A 60 -6.74 6.44 -1.84
N LEU A 61 -6.53 5.21 -1.36
CA LEU A 61 -5.29 4.78 -0.73
C LEU A 61 -4.10 4.91 -1.71
N ILE A 62 -4.27 4.42 -2.94
CA ILE A 62 -3.22 4.50 -3.97
C ILE A 62 -2.91 5.95 -4.34
N MET A 63 -3.95 6.78 -4.55
CA MET A 63 -3.77 8.20 -4.88
C MET A 63 -3.02 8.95 -3.79
N ALA A 64 -3.41 8.78 -2.53
CA ALA A 64 -2.75 9.44 -1.40
C ALA A 64 -1.32 8.94 -1.22
N PHE A 65 -1.07 7.63 -1.37
CA PHE A 65 0.29 7.08 -1.30
C PHE A 65 1.19 7.73 -2.35
N LYS A 66 0.71 7.80 -3.60
CA LYS A 66 1.46 8.41 -4.70
C LYS A 66 1.70 9.90 -4.46
N ALA A 67 0.72 10.63 -3.95
CA ALA A 67 0.86 12.04 -3.59
C ALA A 67 1.92 12.27 -2.50
N ILE A 68 2.00 11.38 -1.50
CA ILE A 68 2.96 11.48 -0.38
C ILE A 68 4.37 11.08 -0.81
N PHE A 69 4.53 9.92 -1.44
CA PHE A 69 5.84 9.29 -1.63
C PHE A 69 6.44 9.51 -3.02
N THR A 70 5.62 9.73 -4.05
CA THR A 70 6.10 9.85 -5.43
C THR A 70 5.95 11.28 -5.93
N SER A 71 4.91 11.60 -6.70
CA SER A 71 4.60 12.98 -7.08
C SER A 71 3.09 13.23 -7.12
N PRO A 72 2.62 14.46 -6.87
CA PRO A 72 1.22 14.82 -7.03
C PRO A 72 0.67 14.49 -8.42
N SER A 73 1.45 14.70 -9.49
CA SER A 73 1.04 14.39 -10.85
C SER A 73 0.77 12.89 -11.06
N SER A 74 1.56 12.01 -10.43
CA SER A 74 1.36 10.56 -10.54
C SER A 74 0.10 10.05 -9.83
N ALA A 75 -0.46 10.84 -8.90
CA ALA A 75 -1.74 10.53 -8.26
C ALA A 75 -2.93 10.75 -9.22
N ASN A 76 -2.78 11.60 -10.24
CA ASN A 76 -3.79 11.83 -11.27
C ASN A 76 -3.79 10.75 -12.37
N GLU A 77 -2.80 9.85 -12.38
CA GLU A 77 -2.68 8.76 -13.35
C GLU A 77 -3.37 7.46 -12.90
N VAL A 78 -4.10 7.50 -11.77
CA VAL A 78 -4.77 6.32 -11.19
C VAL A 78 -6.13 6.11 -11.85
N ASP A 79 -6.18 6.03 -13.18
CA ASP A 79 -7.39 5.62 -13.91
C ASP A 79 -7.25 4.17 -14.36
N GLY A 80 -8.18 3.31 -13.91
CA GLY A 80 -8.29 1.90 -14.29
C GLY A 80 -8.51 0.94 -13.11
N GLU A 81 -9.67 0.28 -13.11
CA GLU A 81 -10.00 -0.91 -12.29
C GLU A 81 -9.16 -2.16 -12.66
N GLY A 82 -8.24 -2.06 -13.62
CA GLY A 82 -7.41 -3.18 -14.06
C GLY A 82 -6.30 -3.57 -13.08
N ASP A 83 -5.70 -4.74 -13.32
CA ASP A 83 -4.56 -5.35 -12.63
C ASP A 83 -3.23 -4.54 -12.70
N GLY A 84 -3.28 -3.29 -13.15
CA GLY A 84 -2.12 -2.44 -13.43
C GLY A 84 -1.62 -2.52 -14.87
N ALA A 85 -2.32 -3.19 -15.79
CA ALA A 85 -2.06 -3.09 -17.23
C ALA A 85 -2.33 -1.69 -17.80
N ASP A 86 -3.41 -1.05 -17.36
CA ASP A 86 -3.91 0.26 -17.83
C ASP A 86 -2.93 1.41 -17.55
N ILE A 87 -2.05 1.22 -16.55
CA ILE A 87 -1.02 2.18 -16.14
C ILE A 87 0.07 2.35 -17.22
N ILE A 88 0.33 1.32 -18.04
CA ILE A 88 1.36 1.39 -19.10
C ILE A 88 0.92 2.34 -20.22
N GLU A 89 -0.37 2.33 -20.57
CA GLU A 89 -0.92 3.19 -21.61
C GLU A 89 -1.04 4.66 -21.13
N ASN A 90 -1.40 4.85 -19.85
CA ASN A 90 -1.45 6.17 -19.22
C ASN A 90 -0.06 6.79 -19.02
N HIS A 91 0.97 6.01 -18.67
CA HIS A 91 2.35 6.52 -18.61
C HIS A 91 2.86 7.05 -19.96
N ARG A 92 2.49 6.40 -21.08
CA ARG A 92 2.84 6.89 -22.43
C ARG A 92 2.12 8.20 -22.78
N ARG A 93 0.91 8.43 -22.26
CA ARG A 93 0.18 9.70 -22.45
C ARG A 93 0.74 10.82 -21.58
N ALA A 94 1.05 10.55 -20.32
CA ALA A 94 1.67 11.51 -19.40
C ALA A 94 3.07 11.95 -19.87
N GLN A 95 3.89 11.03 -20.40
CA GLN A 95 5.18 11.37 -21.02
C GLN A 95 5.05 12.30 -22.23
N ARG A 96 3.94 12.24 -22.97
CA ARG A 96 3.69 13.11 -24.13
C ARG A 96 3.20 14.51 -23.74
N GLN A 97 2.76 14.69 -22.50
CA GLN A 97 2.24 15.96 -21.98
C GLN A 97 3.20 16.69 -21.01
N SER A 98 4.29 16.05 -20.58
CA SER A 98 5.24 16.68 -19.65
C SER A 98 6.25 17.58 -20.39
N ASP A 99 5.80 18.74 -20.83
CA ASP A 99 6.70 19.85 -21.21
C ASP A 99 6.95 20.80 -20.03
N GLN A 100 6.76 20.34 -18.78
CA GLN A 100 6.93 21.18 -17.59
C GLN A 100 7.80 20.54 -16.51
N THR A 101 8.92 21.22 -16.28
CA THR A 101 9.74 21.30 -15.07
C THR A 101 10.15 19.97 -14.43
N LYS A 102 11.43 19.62 -14.63
CA LYS A 102 12.13 18.56 -13.90
C LYS A 102 11.89 18.70 -12.39
N VAL A 103 11.08 17.81 -11.81
CA VAL A 103 10.81 17.80 -10.38
C VAL A 103 12.03 17.24 -9.65
N LYS A 104 12.40 17.89 -8.54
CA LYS A 104 13.36 17.39 -7.55
C LYS A 104 12.97 15.97 -7.12
N THR A 105 13.97 15.15 -6.85
CA THR A 105 13.87 13.75 -6.37
C THR A 105 12.66 13.51 -5.46
N CYS A 106 11.81 12.52 -5.74
CA CYS A 106 10.62 12.22 -4.93
C CYS A 106 10.99 11.64 -3.56
N VAL A 107 10.08 11.70 -2.58
CA VAL A 107 10.31 11.19 -1.21
C VAL A 107 10.75 9.73 -1.23
N ALA A 108 10.10 8.88 -2.02
CA ALA A 108 10.47 7.48 -2.20
C ALA A 108 11.93 7.35 -2.67
N SER A 109 12.38 8.18 -3.59
CA SER A 109 13.78 8.18 -4.04
C SER A 109 14.73 8.76 -3.00
N ILE A 110 14.32 9.73 -2.17
CA ILE A 110 15.13 10.29 -1.07
C ILE A 110 15.38 9.22 -0.01
N ILE A 111 14.37 8.44 0.35
CA ILE A 111 14.46 7.39 1.38
C ILE A 111 14.85 6.02 0.82
N GLY A 112 15.13 5.91 -0.49
CA GLY A 112 15.48 4.65 -1.15
C GLY A 112 14.36 3.61 -1.18
N MET A 113 13.09 4.03 -1.06
CA MET A 113 11.93 3.13 -1.12
C MET A 113 11.74 2.61 -2.54
N ARG A 114 12.16 1.36 -2.72
CA ARG A 114 12.04 0.61 -3.99
C ARG A 114 10.81 -0.31 -4.04
N LYS A 115 10.34 -0.74 -2.88
CA LYS A 115 9.14 -1.57 -2.70
C LYS A 115 8.22 -0.90 -1.68
N VAL A 116 6.92 -1.05 -1.85
CA VAL A 116 5.96 -0.54 -0.88
C VAL A 116 6.10 -1.35 0.41
N THR A 117 6.17 -0.66 1.55
CA THR A 117 6.27 -1.31 2.86
C THR A 117 4.93 -1.21 3.60
N PRO A 118 4.61 -2.18 4.48
CA PRO A 118 3.42 -2.14 5.34
C PRO A 118 3.28 -0.82 6.09
N ARG A 119 4.39 -0.35 6.67
CA ARG A 119 4.44 0.87 7.49
C ARG A 119 4.14 2.13 6.68
N ALA A 120 4.53 2.16 5.41
CA ALA A 120 4.19 3.26 4.50
C ALA A 120 2.68 3.27 4.16
N ILE A 121 2.07 2.10 3.95
CA ILE A 121 0.62 1.97 3.76
C ILE A 121 -0.12 2.45 5.02
N ALA A 122 0.32 1.99 6.21
CA ALA A 122 -0.25 2.41 7.49
C ALA A 122 -0.18 3.93 7.68
N TYR A 123 0.99 4.53 7.40
CA TYR A 123 1.15 5.99 7.42
C TYR A 123 0.16 6.69 6.49
N THR A 124 0.05 6.25 5.23
CA THR A 124 -0.91 6.81 4.27
C THR A 124 -2.35 6.70 4.75
N ALA A 125 -2.74 5.56 5.34
CA ALA A 125 -4.08 5.38 5.87
C ALA A 125 -4.39 6.35 7.03
N CYS A 126 -3.43 6.59 7.93
CA CYS A 126 -3.57 7.59 9.00
C CYS A 126 -3.70 9.00 8.41
N GLN A 127 -2.92 9.36 7.38
CA GLN A 127 -3.02 10.66 6.70
C GLN A 127 -4.38 10.87 6.03
N ILE A 128 -4.91 9.85 5.35
CA ILE A 128 -6.25 9.94 4.74
C ILE A 128 -7.32 10.08 5.82
N ARG A 129 -7.26 9.29 6.89
CA ARG A 129 -8.24 9.41 7.98
C ARG A 129 -8.24 10.83 8.53
N PHE A 130 -7.07 11.38 8.82
CA PHE A 130 -6.93 12.75 9.30
C PHE A 130 -7.54 13.76 8.32
N ALA A 131 -7.22 13.65 7.03
CA ALA A 131 -7.77 14.51 5.98
C ALA A 131 -9.31 14.40 5.83
N LEU A 132 -9.89 13.24 6.16
CA LEU A 132 -11.34 13.01 6.13
C LEU A 132 -12.05 13.31 7.47
N SER A 133 -11.28 13.68 8.50
CA SER A 133 -11.80 14.02 9.82
C SER A 133 -12.14 15.51 9.91
N ASN A 134 -12.87 15.91 10.96
CA ASN A 134 -13.14 17.33 11.25
C ASN A 134 -12.08 17.95 12.18
N ILE A 135 -10.97 17.26 12.42
CA ILE A 135 -9.92 17.70 13.33
C ILE A 135 -9.06 18.75 12.62
N THR A 136 -8.72 19.82 13.32
CA THR A 136 -7.90 20.91 12.79
C THR A 136 -6.40 20.73 13.04
N SER A 137 -6.00 19.77 13.88
CA SER A 137 -4.60 19.53 14.26
C SER A 137 -4.35 18.05 14.56
N TRP A 138 -3.18 17.55 14.20
CA TRP A 138 -2.81 16.16 14.45
C TRP A 138 -2.66 15.88 15.95
N ARG A 139 -3.24 14.78 16.43
CA ARG A 139 -3.16 14.28 17.81
C ARG A 139 -3.13 12.76 17.78
N THR A 140 -2.44 12.14 18.75
CA THR A 140 -2.41 10.67 18.87
C THR A 140 -3.80 10.11 19.15
N VAL A 141 -4.56 10.78 20.02
CA VAL A 141 -5.95 10.45 20.34
C VAL A 141 -6.85 11.58 19.87
N ASP A 142 -7.85 11.22 19.06
CA ASP A 142 -8.86 12.10 18.49
C ASP A 142 -10.26 11.63 18.92
N GLY A 143 -10.80 12.24 19.97
CA GLY A 143 -12.07 11.81 20.55
C GLY A 143 -12.00 10.36 21.00
N ASP A 144 -12.72 9.49 20.30
CA ASP A 144 -12.84 8.07 20.58
C ASP A 144 -11.94 7.21 19.66
N PHE A 145 -10.94 7.83 19.02
CA PHE A 145 -10.06 7.16 18.07
C PHE A 145 -8.58 7.35 18.37
N ASP A 146 -7.84 6.25 18.48
CA ASP A 146 -6.40 6.25 18.69
C ASP A 146 -5.63 5.93 17.39
N TYR A 147 -4.85 6.90 16.88
CA TYR A 147 -4.04 6.74 15.68
C TYR A 147 -2.86 5.78 15.85
N GLN A 148 -2.32 5.65 17.06
CA GLN A 148 -1.21 4.72 17.34
C GLN A 148 -1.70 3.28 17.29
N ILE A 149 -2.85 2.99 17.89
CA ILE A 149 -3.47 1.66 17.81
C ILE A 149 -3.92 1.38 16.37
N TYR A 150 -4.54 2.35 15.69
CA TYR A 150 -4.95 2.17 14.30
C TYR A 150 -3.77 1.87 13.37
N TRP A 151 -2.66 2.59 13.53
CA TRP A 151 -1.42 2.30 12.81
C TRP A 151 -0.91 0.89 13.11
N SER A 152 -0.92 0.49 14.40
CA SER A 152 -0.47 -0.83 14.84
C SER A 152 -1.34 -1.93 14.24
N ASN A 153 -2.67 -1.79 14.25
CA ASN A 153 -3.60 -2.72 13.63
C ASN A 153 -3.30 -2.94 12.15
N ILE A 154 -2.99 -1.87 11.39
CA ILE A 154 -2.61 -1.99 9.98
C ILE A 154 -1.28 -2.73 9.84
N VAL A 155 -0.27 -2.36 10.62
CA VAL A 155 1.04 -3.01 10.55
C VAL A 155 0.95 -4.47 10.92
N ASP A 156 0.20 -4.82 11.96
CA ASP A 156 -0.04 -6.19 12.43
C ASP A 156 -0.74 -7.03 11.36
N PHE A 157 -1.69 -6.46 10.61
CA PHE A 157 -2.31 -7.15 9.48
C PHE A 157 -1.29 -7.64 8.45
N PHE A 158 -0.22 -6.87 8.19
CA PHE A 158 0.84 -7.24 7.25
C PHE A 158 1.95 -8.08 7.91
N GLU A 159 2.46 -7.65 9.07
CA GLU A 159 3.68 -8.21 9.69
C GLU A 159 3.37 -9.44 10.57
N ASN A 160 2.17 -9.52 11.15
CA ASN A 160 1.75 -10.56 12.11
C ASN A 160 0.71 -11.53 11.51
N ALA A 161 0.89 -11.92 10.25
CA ALA A 161 0.02 -12.87 9.57
C ALA A 161 0.00 -14.25 10.29
N PRO A 162 -1.18 -14.85 10.55
CA PRO A 162 -1.33 -16.01 11.43
C PRO A 162 -0.77 -17.33 10.87
N GLY A 163 -0.43 -17.39 9.58
CA GLY A 163 0.11 -18.61 8.97
C GLY A 163 0.60 -18.41 7.53
N PRO A 164 1.14 -19.47 6.90
CA PRO A 164 1.75 -19.39 5.57
C PRO A 164 0.79 -18.90 4.48
N ALA A 165 -0.46 -19.35 4.50
CA ALA A 165 -1.47 -18.94 3.53
C ALA A 165 -1.80 -17.44 3.63
N ALA A 166 -1.96 -16.92 4.85
CA ALA A 166 -2.20 -15.49 5.08
C ALA A 166 -0.99 -14.65 4.66
N ARG A 167 0.23 -15.13 4.97
CA ARG A 167 1.48 -14.48 4.52
C ARG A 167 1.60 -14.44 3.00
N GLY A 168 1.16 -15.49 2.30
CA GLY A 168 1.08 -15.51 0.85
C GLY A 168 0.20 -14.39 0.30
N ARG A 169 -1.02 -14.23 0.82
CA ARG A 169 -1.94 -13.15 0.42
C ARG A 169 -1.39 -11.76 0.73
N VAL A 170 -0.72 -11.60 1.89
CA VAL A 170 -0.02 -10.36 2.24
C VAL A 170 1.09 -10.02 1.25
N ASN A 171 1.91 -10.99 0.86
CA ASN A 171 2.97 -10.78 -0.12
C ASN A 171 2.40 -10.39 -1.48
N GLU A 172 1.37 -11.09 -1.95
CA GLU A 172 0.65 -10.77 -3.19
C GLU A 172 0.07 -9.34 -3.16
N LEU A 173 -0.46 -8.92 -2.02
CA LEU A 173 -0.97 -7.57 -1.81
C LEU A 173 0.16 -6.52 -1.88
N LEU A 174 1.29 -6.74 -1.22
CA LEU A 174 2.44 -5.84 -1.28
C LEU A 174 3.08 -5.76 -2.68
N GLU A 175 3.08 -6.88 -3.41
CA GLU A 175 3.49 -6.92 -4.82
C GLU A 175 2.52 -6.16 -5.72
N TRP A 176 1.22 -6.31 -5.50
CA TRP A 176 0.20 -5.53 -6.18
C TRP A 176 0.39 -4.02 -5.93
N TRP A 177 0.61 -3.63 -4.68
CA TRP A 177 0.91 -2.25 -4.29
C TRP A 177 2.17 -1.71 -4.98
N THR A 178 3.25 -2.48 -4.94
CA THR A 178 4.53 -2.12 -5.57
C THR A 178 4.35 -1.92 -7.08
N ARG A 179 3.59 -2.80 -7.75
CA ARG A 179 3.26 -2.64 -9.18
C ARG A 179 2.41 -1.41 -9.47
N LYS A 180 1.41 -1.10 -8.62
CA LYS A 180 0.53 0.06 -8.79
C LYS A 180 1.25 1.40 -8.57
N VAL A 181 2.20 1.45 -7.64
CA VAL A 181 2.93 2.68 -7.29
C VAL A 181 4.14 2.90 -8.21
N PHE A 182 4.95 1.87 -8.43
CA PHE A 182 6.24 1.98 -9.15
C PHE A 182 6.22 1.42 -10.58
N GLY A 183 5.12 0.79 -11.01
CA GLY A 183 4.97 0.21 -12.33
C GLY A 183 5.64 -1.16 -12.51
N LYS A 184 5.51 -1.75 -13.71
CA LYS A 184 6.08 -3.07 -14.07
C LYS A 184 7.58 -3.01 -14.43
N ASN A 185 8.15 -1.81 -14.63
CA ASN A 185 9.58 -1.64 -14.95
C ASN A 185 10.50 -1.76 -13.72
N HIS A 186 9.96 -2.24 -12.60
CA HIS A 186 10.73 -2.43 -11.39
C HIS A 186 11.64 -3.65 -11.51
N ARG A 187 12.96 -3.41 -11.58
CA ARG A 187 13.98 -4.46 -11.48
C ARG A 187 13.86 -5.12 -10.11
N GLN A 188 13.38 -6.38 -10.10
CA GLN A 188 13.37 -7.20 -8.90
C GLN A 188 14.80 -7.34 -8.36
N ASP A 189 14.95 -7.15 -7.05
CA ASP A 189 16.21 -7.44 -6.39
C ASP A 189 16.44 -8.97 -6.45
N LEU A 190 17.48 -9.38 -7.17
CA LEU A 190 17.86 -10.79 -7.29
C LEU A 190 18.52 -11.22 -5.98
N THR A 191 18.15 -12.40 -5.48
CA THR A 191 18.83 -12.96 -4.30
C THR A 191 20.28 -13.34 -4.66
N PRO A 192 21.21 -13.33 -3.69
CA PRO A 192 22.58 -13.76 -3.94
C PRO A 192 22.68 -15.16 -4.57
N ASP A 193 21.80 -16.09 -4.17
CA ASP A 193 21.71 -17.43 -4.75
C ASP A 193 21.34 -17.37 -6.25
N VAL A 194 20.33 -16.59 -6.62
CA VAL A 194 19.96 -16.42 -8.03
C VAL A 194 21.10 -15.78 -8.81
N VAL A 195 21.73 -14.74 -8.26
CA VAL A 195 22.88 -14.05 -8.90
C VAL A 195 24.02 -15.02 -9.13
N SER A 196 24.34 -15.90 -8.16
CA SER A 196 25.43 -16.87 -8.27
C SER A 196 25.28 -17.84 -9.45
N ARG A 197 24.03 -18.13 -9.86
CA ARG A 197 23.71 -19.03 -10.98
C ARG A 197 23.65 -18.30 -12.33
N MET A 198 23.88 -16.99 -12.36
CA MET A 198 23.83 -16.21 -13.60
C MET A 198 25.14 -16.27 -14.37
N SER A 199 25.07 -15.99 -15.67
CA SER A 199 26.19 -16.05 -16.59
C SER A 199 27.39 -15.18 -16.19
N VAL A 200 27.15 -14.04 -15.55
CA VAL A 200 28.21 -13.12 -15.10
C VAL A 200 29.03 -13.75 -13.96
N SER A 201 28.37 -14.33 -12.97
CA SER A 201 29.03 -15.04 -11.87
C SER A 201 29.74 -16.30 -12.36
N ALA A 202 29.11 -17.07 -13.25
CA ALA A 202 29.73 -18.24 -13.86
C ALA A 202 30.99 -17.88 -14.66
N LEU A 203 30.97 -16.79 -15.44
CA LEU A 203 32.14 -16.33 -16.19
C LEU A 203 33.27 -15.84 -15.27
N ALA A 204 32.95 -15.18 -14.15
CA ALA A 204 33.95 -14.76 -13.18
C ALA A 204 34.67 -15.98 -12.58
N THR A 205 33.94 -17.02 -12.21
CA THR A 205 34.52 -18.30 -11.74
C THR A 205 35.39 -18.95 -12.81
N GLN A 206 34.92 -19.04 -14.05
CA GLN A 206 35.71 -19.62 -15.16
C GLN A 206 37.02 -18.86 -15.43
N ARG A 207 37.05 -17.53 -15.22
CA ARG A 207 38.27 -16.74 -15.38
C ARG A 207 39.23 -16.98 -14.22
N GLN A 208 38.72 -17.08 -13.00
CA GLN A 208 39.53 -17.38 -11.83
C GLN A 208 40.19 -18.77 -11.95
N GLU A 209 39.42 -19.79 -12.32
CA GLU A 209 39.93 -21.16 -12.52
C GLU A 209 41.05 -21.22 -13.58
N LYS A 210 40.97 -20.38 -14.62
CA LYS A 210 42.01 -20.30 -15.65
C LYS A 210 43.29 -19.66 -15.13
N GLU A 211 43.21 -18.64 -14.29
CA GLU A 211 44.39 -18.02 -13.67
C GLU A 211 45.03 -18.99 -12.66
N ASP A 212 44.22 -19.67 -11.84
CA ASP A 212 44.68 -20.65 -10.86
C ASP A 212 45.38 -21.83 -11.55
N ALA A 213 44.84 -22.31 -12.69
CA ALA A 213 45.45 -23.38 -13.48
C ALA A 213 46.77 -22.97 -14.16
N VAL A 214 46.97 -21.69 -14.46
CA VAL A 214 48.26 -21.17 -14.96
C VAL A 214 49.28 -21.15 -13.82
N PHE A 215 48.87 -20.73 -12.61
CA PHE A 215 49.74 -20.68 -11.44
C PHE A 215 50.18 -22.07 -10.94
N ASP A 216 49.31 -23.08 -11.00
CA ASP A 216 49.63 -24.46 -10.61
C ASP A 216 50.50 -25.22 -11.64
N SER A 217 50.81 -24.60 -12.78
CA SER A 217 51.59 -25.20 -13.88
C SER A 217 53.07 -24.81 -13.95
N ASP A 218 53.52 -23.91 -13.05
CA ASP A 218 54.92 -23.52 -12.81
C ASP A 218 55.51 -24.26 -11.59
#